data_AF-A0AAU7S4S7-F1
#
_entry.id   AF-A0AAU7S4S7-F1
#
_cell.length_a   1.000
_cell.length_b   1.000
_cell.length_c   1.000
_cell.angle_alpha   90.00
_cell.angle_beta   90.00
_cell.angle_gamma   90.00
#
_symmetry.space_group_name_H-M   'P 1'
#
loop_
_entity.id
_entity.type
_entity.pdbx_description
1 polymer ?
#
loop_
_entity_poly.entity_id
_entity_poly.type
_entity_poly.pdbx_seq_one_letter_code
_entity_poly.pdbx_strand_id
1 'polypeptide(L)' 'MLESGSKLTPKLGLTGGFSGLDGAGAFGAVTAGLRLQTMNFWMLDTSLLFNIEGDGQKSVGAKVAAAKKF' A
#
# COMPACT_ATOMS: atom_id res chain seq x y z
N MET A 1 -9.02 8.47 17.16
CA MET A 1 -10.17 7.80 16.52
C MET A 1 -11.09 8.90 15.98
N LEU A 2 -11.90 8.61 14.97
CA LEU A 2 -12.87 9.60 14.47
C LEU A 2 -14.06 9.67 15.42
N GLU A 3 -14.79 10.79 15.38
CA GLU A 3 -16.03 11.00 16.15
C GLU A 3 -17.08 9.91 15.87
N SER A 4 -17.06 9.34 14.66
CA SER A 4 -17.89 8.19 14.25
C SER A 4 -17.50 6.86 14.90
N GLY A 5 -16.53 6.84 15.82
CA GLY A 5 -15.98 5.62 16.42
C GLY A 5 -15.13 4.76 15.45
N SER A 6 -14.93 5.22 14.22
CA SER A 6 -14.08 4.55 13.24
C SER A 6 -12.59 4.80 13.52
N LYS A 7 -11.74 3.82 13.19
CA LYS A 7 -10.29 3.93 13.27
C LYS A 7 -9.71 4.27 11.89
N LEU A 8 -9.11 5.45 11.77
CA LEU A 8 -8.26 5.79 10.63
C LEU A 8 -6.79 5.55 11.02
N THR A 9 -6.08 4.74 10.25
CA THR A 9 -4.68 4.38 10.48
C THR A 9 -3.85 4.81 9.27
N PRO A 10 -2.92 5.78 9.42
CA PRO A 10 -1.97 6.10 8.37
C PRO A 10 -1.00 4.94 8.15
N LYS A 11 -0.54 4.80 6.91
CA LYS A 11 0.38 3.73 6.49
C LYS A 11 1.52 4.34 5.69
N LEU A 12 2.74 4.05 6.11
CA LEU A 12 3.95 4.24 5.33
C LEU A 12 4.68 2.91 5.24
N GLY A 13 5.28 2.62 4.09
CA GLY A 13 5.99 1.38 3.85
C GLY A 13 7.20 1.60 2.97
N LEU A 14 8.24 0.81 3.20
CA LEU A 14 9.42 0.72 2.37
C LEU A 14 9.65 -0.76 2.07
N THR A 15 9.77 -1.10 0.79
CA THR A 15 10.04 -2.47 0.32
C THR A 15 11.29 -2.43 -0.55
N GLY A 16 12.14 -3.43 -0.43
CA GLY A 16 13.25 -3.67 -1.36
C GLY A 16 13.37 -5.15 -1.64
N GLY A 17 13.85 -5.51 -2.83
CA GLY A 17 13.99 -6.91 -3.22
C GLY A 17 14.77 -7.09 -4.51
N PHE A 18 14.79 -8.32 -5.01
CA PHE A 18 15.44 -8.71 -6.25
C PHE A 18 14.50 -9.63 -7.05
N SER A 19 14.39 -9.42 -8.36
CA SER A 19 13.55 -10.27 -9.25
C SER A 19 14.41 -10.95 -10.31
N GLY A 20 14.35 -12.29 -10.35
CA GLY A 20 15.10 -13.10 -11.32
C GLY A 20 14.33 -13.48 -12.58
N LEU A 21 13.04 -13.13 -12.68
CA LEU A 21 12.14 -13.67 -13.73
C LEU A 21 12.53 -13.20 -15.15
N ASP A 22 13.03 -11.97 -15.29
CA ASP A 22 13.43 -11.36 -16.57
C ASP A 22 14.90 -10.86 -16.58
N GLY A 23 15.70 -11.26 -15.58
CA GLY A 23 17.10 -10.81 -15.45
C GLY A 23 17.29 -9.36 -15.00
N ALA A 24 16.21 -8.63 -14.72
CA ALA A 24 16.22 -7.23 -14.29
C ALA A 24 16.18 -7.10 -12.75
N GLY A 25 17.37 -7.11 -12.15
CA GLY A 25 17.76 -6.17 -11.09
C GLY A 25 17.10 -6.22 -9.70
N ALA A 26 17.74 -5.49 -8.80
CA ALA A 26 17.16 -5.09 -7.51
C ALA A 26 16.03 -4.07 -7.74
N PHE A 27 15.04 -4.03 -6.86
CA PHE A 27 13.99 -3.02 -6.88
C PHE A 27 13.78 -2.42 -5.49
N GLY A 28 13.24 -1.21 -5.45
CA GLY A 28 12.80 -0.53 -4.26
C GLY A 28 11.40 0.07 -4.45
N ALA A 29 10.64 0.15 -3.37
CA ALA A 29 9.31 0.72 -3.40
C ALA A 29 8.97 1.48 -2.12
N VAL A 30 8.32 2.63 -2.25
CA VAL A 30 7.76 3.42 -1.14
C VAL A 30 6.25 3.41 -1.25
N THR A 31 5.58 3.15 -0.13
CA THR A 31 4.11 3.15 -0.04
C THR A 31 3.64 4.24 0.91
N ALA A 32 2.60 4.97 0.54
CA ALA A 32 1.86 5.88 1.42
C ALA A 32 0.36 5.62 1.32
N GLY A 33 -0.36 5.56 2.44
CA GLY A 33 -1.77 5.22 2.41
C GLY A 33 -2.51 5.40 3.72
N LEU A 34 -3.79 5.04 3.68
CA LEU A 34 -4.74 5.13 4.77
C LEU A 34 -5.53 3.82 4.86
N ARG A 35 -5.80 3.38 6.09
CA ARG A 35 -6.75 2.31 6.38
C ARG A 35 -7.85 2.84 7.27
N LEU A 36 -9.10 2.73 6.82
CA LEU A 36 -10.28 3.03 7.61
C LEU A 36 -10.93 1.72 8.06
N GLN A 37 -11.17 1.60 9.36
CA GLN A 37 -11.93 0.52 9.95
C GLN A 37 -13.16 1.11 10.65
N THR A 38 -14.36 0.74 10.20
CA THR A 38 -15.62 1.23 10.77
C THR A 38 -16.11 0.33 11.89
N MET A 39 -17.07 0.83 12.68
CA MET A 39 -17.70 0.07 13.76
C MET A 39 -18.49 -1.15 13.25
N ASN A 40 -18.98 -1.10 12.01
CA ASN A 40 -19.72 -2.19 11.37
C ASN A 40 -18.78 -3.19 10.67
N PHE A 41 -17.54 -3.30 11.15
CA PHE A 41 -16.49 -4.21 10.68
C PHE A 41 -16.15 -4.14 9.19
N TRP A 42 -16.40 -2.98 8.56
CA TRP A 42 -15.84 -2.69 7.25
C TRP A 42 -14.40 -2.21 7.38
N MET A 43 -13.56 -2.65 6.46
CA MET A 43 -12.17 -2.23 6.29
C MET A 43 -12.00 -1.71 4.87
N LEU A 44 -11.59 -0.45 4.75
CA LEU A 44 -11.19 0.19 3.49
C LEU A 44 -9.71 0.52 3.57
N ASP A 45 -8.95 0.17 2.53
CA ASP A 45 -7.51 0.38 2.44
C ASP A 45 -7.21 1.07 1.10
N THR A 46 -6.61 2.26 1.18
CA THR A 46 -6.18 3.02 0.01
C THR A 46 -4.70 3.33 0.14
N SER A 47 -3.93 3.17 -0.94
CA SER A 47 -2.51 3.50 -0.94
C SER A 47 -1.97 3.83 -2.31
N LEU A 48 -0.94 4.66 -2.34
CA LEU A 48 -0.08 4.92 -3.47
C LEU A 48 1.23 4.15 -3.27
N LEU A 49 1.79 3.67 -4.38
CA LEU A 49 3.03 2.93 -4.46
C LEU A 49 3.93 3.62 -5.49
N PHE A 50 5.16 3.93 -5.10
CA PHE A 50 6.19 4.45 -5.98
C PHE A 50 7.30 3.40 -6.07
N ASN A 51 7.56 2.86 -7.25
CA ASN A 51 8.61 1.86 -7.47
C ASN A 51 9.78 2.46 -8.25
N ILE A 52 10.97 1.93 -7.97
CA ILE A 52 12.21 2.18 -8.68
C ILE A 52 12.86 0.82 -8.94
N GLU A 53 13.13 0.51 -10.20
CA GLU A 53 13.82 -0.70 -10.63
C GLU A 53 15.33 -0.44 -10.79
N GLY A 54 16.13 -1.50 -10.79
CA GLY A 54 17.58 -1.41 -10.73
C GLY A 54 18.24 -0.80 -11.97
N ASP A 55 17.53 -0.79 -13.09
CA ASP A 55 17.90 -0.10 -14.33
C ASP A 55 17.50 1.39 -14.32
N GLY A 56 16.86 1.84 -13.25
CA GLY A 56 16.39 3.22 -13.06
C GLY A 56 14.96 3.48 -13.52
N GLN A 57 14.24 2.48 -14.02
CA GLN A 57 12.82 2.64 -14.35
C GLN A 57 12.00 2.99 -13.12
N LYS A 58 10.99 3.86 -13.29
CA LYS A 58 10.13 4.33 -12.21
C LYS A 58 8.68 4.13 -12.59
N SER A 59 7.89 3.62 -11.64
CA SER A 59 6.45 3.45 -11.83
C SER A 59 5.67 3.95 -10.61
N VAL A 60 4.42 4.35 -10.85
CA VAL A 60 3.48 4.77 -9.81
C VAL A 60 2.24 3.90 -9.92
N GLY A 61 1.82 3.33 -8.78
CA GLY A 61 0.61 2.51 -8.67
C GLY A 61 -0.32 3.03 -7.59
N ALA A 62 -1.60 2.72 -7.73
CA ALA A 62 -2.61 2.95 -6.72
C ALA A 62 -3.29 1.64 -6.34
N LYS A 63 -3.64 1.49 -5.06
CA LYS A 63 -4.39 0.35 -4.54
C LYS A 63 -5.61 0.84 -3.78
N VAL A 64 -6.75 0.22 -4.06
CA VAL A 64 -7.99 0.35 -3.30
C VAL A 64 -8.48 -1.06 -2.97
N ALA A 65 -8.76 -1.34 -1.70
CA ALA A 65 -9.30 -2.61 -1.26
C ALA A 65 -10.38 -2.40 -0.20
N ALA A 66 -11.48 -3.17 -0.29
CA ALA A 66 -12.55 -3.18 0.69
C ALA A 66 -12.80 -4.61 1.17
N ALA A 67 -13.04 -4.77 2.47
CA ALA A 67 -13.39 -6.05 3.10
C ALA A 67 -14.39 -5.82 4.23
N LYS A 68 -15.22 -6.83 4.52
CA LYS A 68 -16.13 -6.84 5.67
C LYS A 68 -15.94 -8.13 6.44
N LYS A 69 -15.85 -8.05 7.77
CA LYS A 69 -15.88 -9.23 8.65
C LYS A 69 -17.34 -9.50 9.06
N PHE A 70 -17.76 -10.76 8.94
CA PHE A 70 -19.08 -11.27 9.35
C PHE A 70 -18.98 -11.97 10.71
#